data_AF-A0A2V2AH32-F1
#
_entry.id   AF-A0A2V2AH32-F1
#
_cell.length_a   1.000
_cell.length_b   1.000
_cell.length_c   1.000
_cell.angle_alpha   90.00
_cell.angle_beta   90.00
_cell.angle_gamma   90.00
#
_symmetry.space_group_name_H-M   'P 1'
#
loop_
_entity.id
_entity.type
_entity.pdbx_description
1 polymer ?
#
loop_
_entity_poly.entity_id
_entity_poly.type
_entity_poly.pdbx_seq_one_letter_code
_entity_poly.pdbx_strand_id
1 'polypeptide(L)' 'MRKARARLLASDFSGIEYLLSAYGGMGSLSDLILGQSYDDGVLFWKPGHVELNEKFIELRNKAEHLANAIKRSQA' A
#
# COMPACT_ATOMS: atom_id res chain seq x y z
N MET A 1 -4.27 -7.54 -5.54
CA MET A 1 -3.33 -7.05 -6.59
C MET A 1 -3.86 -7.08 -8.02
N ARG A 2 -4.37 -8.21 -8.55
CA ARG A 2 -4.82 -8.31 -9.97
C ARG A 2 -5.91 -7.29 -10.38
N LYS A 3 -6.93 -7.07 -9.52
CA LYS A 3 -8.00 -6.08 -9.72
C LYS A 3 -7.48 -4.63 -9.71
N ALA A 4 -6.54 -4.32 -8.81
CA ALA A 4 -5.92 -2.99 -8.74
C ALA A 4 -5.13 -2.66 -10.02
N ARG A 5 -4.36 -3.62 -10.54
CA ARG A 5 -3.62 -3.45 -11.81
C ARG A 5 -4.56 -3.20 -13.01
N ALA A 6 -5.67 -3.93 -13.10
CA ALA A 6 -6.62 -3.76 -14.20
C ALA A 6 -7.24 -2.35 -14.22
N ARG A 7 -7.61 -1.80 -13.06
CA ARG A 7 -8.17 -0.45 -12.94
C ARG A 7 -7.14 0.64 -13.25
N LEU A 8 -5.88 0.46 -12.83
CA LEU A 8 -4.80 1.39 -13.20
C LEU A 8 -4.56 1.42 -14.72
N LEU A 9 -4.67 0.29 -15.41
CA LEU A 9 -4.50 0.20 -16.86
C LEU A 9 -5.72 0.69 -17.65
N ALA A 10 -6.92 0.53 -17.11
CA ALA A 10 -8.14 1.04 -17.72
C ALA A 10 -8.15 2.58 -17.78
N SER A 11 -7.29 3.24 -16.99
CA SER A 11 -7.14 4.69 -16.92
C SER A 11 -8.47 5.42 -16.64
N ASP A 12 -9.47 4.69 -16.14
CA ASP A 12 -10.67 5.25 -15.57
C ASP A 12 -10.32 5.61 -14.12
N PHE A 13 -10.63 6.84 -13.74
CA PHE A 13 -10.33 7.44 -12.44
C PHE A 13 -10.65 6.53 -11.22
N SER A 14 -11.50 5.52 -11.39
CA SER A 14 -11.80 4.47 -10.41
C SER A 14 -10.56 3.74 -9.85
N GLY A 15 -9.46 3.64 -10.61
CA GLY A 15 -8.22 3.01 -10.16
C GLY A 15 -7.55 3.75 -9.01
N ILE A 16 -7.47 5.08 -9.09
CA ILE A 16 -6.84 5.89 -8.03
C ILE A 16 -7.76 6.02 -6.81
N GLU A 17 -9.08 6.08 -7.00
CA GLU A 17 -10.02 6.13 -5.87
C GLU A 17 -10.00 4.83 -5.09
N TYR A 18 -9.96 3.69 -5.78
CA TYR A 18 -9.82 2.40 -5.13
C TYR A 18 -8.49 2.28 -4.37
N LEU A 19 -7.38 2.77 -4.94
CA LEU A 19 -6.11 2.80 -4.24
C LEU A 19 -6.20 3.66 -2.97
N LEU A 20 -6.69 4.89 -3.08
CA LEU A 20 -6.81 5.83 -1.95
C LEU A 20 -7.74 5.32 -0.85
N SER A 21 -8.79 4.56 -1.21
CA SER A 21 -9.67 3.92 -0.21
C SER A 21 -8.93 2.93 0.69
N ALA A 22 -7.81 2.36 0.24
CA ALA A 22 -7.02 1.42 1.02
C ALA A 22 -6.10 2.10 2.06
N TYR A 23 -5.99 3.44 2.05
CA TYR A 23 -5.16 4.20 2.99
C TYR A 23 -5.93 4.72 4.21
N GLY A 24 -7.27 4.70 4.17
CA GLY A 24 -8.12 5.17 5.26
C GLY A 24 -8.67 4.05 6.13
N GLY A 25 -8.92 4.35 7.41
CA GLY A 25 -9.58 3.45 8.36
C GLY A 25 -8.64 2.50 9.09
N MET A 26 -9.21 1.70 9.99
CA MET A 26 -8.50 0.68 10.79
C MET A 26 -8.22 -0.55 9.93
N GLY A 27 -6.98 -1.06 9.97
CA GLY A 27 -6.54 -2.18 9.14
C GLY A 27 -6.19 -1.76 7.71
N SER A 28 -5.90 -0.47 7.51
CA SER A 28 -5.54 0.07 6.21
C SER A 28 -4.13 -0.36 5.80
N LEU A 29 -3.76 -0.06 4.56
CA LEU A 29 -2.39 -0.22 4.08
C LEU A 29 -1.37 0.59 4.91
N SER A 30 -1.84 1.61 5.63
CA SER A 30 -1.04 2.41 6.55
C SER A 30 -0.60 1.62 7.79
N ASP A 31 -1.42 0.65 8.20
CA ASP A 31 -1.22 -0.18 9.40
C ASP A 31 -0.41 -1.46 9.11
N LEU A 32 -0.20 -1.77 7.83
CA LEU A 32 0.54 -2.97 7.42
C LEU A 32 2.02 -2.86 7.79
N ILE A 33 2.50 -3.87 8.50
CA ILE A 33 3.92 -4.06 8.81
C ILE A 33 4.36 -5.42 8.25
N LEU A 34 5.49 -5.43 7.53
CA LEU A 34 6.03 -6.61 6.87
C LEU A 34 7.10 -7.31 7.73
N GLY A 35 7.37 -8.56 7.42
CA GLY A 35 8.45 -9.32 8.08
C GLY A 35 8.05 -10.01 9.39
N GLN A 36 6.79 -9.89 9.82
CA GLN A 36 6.23 -10.70 10.90
C GLN A 36 5.92 -12.13 10.41
N SER A 37 6.20 -13.12 11.26
CA SER A 37 5.84 -14.51 11.03
C SER A 37 5.66 -15.23 12.36
N TYR A 38 5.09 -16.42 12.33
CA TYR A 38 4.85 -17.25 13.51
C TYR A 38 5.60 -18.56 13.36
N ASP A 39 6.34 -18.94 14.40
CA ASP A 39 6.95 -20.26 14.54
C ASP A 39 6.47 -20.85 15.87
N ASP A 40 5.77 -21.98 15.81
CA ASP A 40 5.11 -22.61 16.97
C ASP A 40 4.30 -21.65 17.86
N GLY A 41 3.53 -20.74 17.24
CA GLY A 41 2.73 -19.73 17.94
C GLY A 41 3.52 -18.53 18.49
N VAL A 42 4.86 -18.56 18.39
CA VAL A 42 5.73 -17.45 18.77
C VAL A 42 5.90 -16.50 17.60
N LEU A 43 5.59 -15.23 17.81
CA LEU A 43 5.85 -14.17 16.84
C LEU A 43 7.37 -13.97 16.72
N PHE A 44 7.89 -14.05 15.49
CA PHE A 44 9.26 -13.68 15.19
C PHE A 44 9.34 -12.73 13.99
N TRP A 45 10.44 -11.99 13.93
CA TRP A 45 10.74 -11.06 12.86
C TRP A 45 11.79 -11.64 11.93
N LYS A 46 11.54 -11.56 10.63
CA LYS A 46 12.53 -11.95 9.62
C LYS A 46 13.76 -11.02 9.71
N PRO A 47 14.97 -11.54 9.47
CA PRO A 47 16.15 -10.69 9.28
C PRO A 47 15.90 -9.63 8.22
N GLY A 48 16.34 -8.39 8.46
CA GLY A 48 16.13 -7.27 7.55
C GLY A 48 14.70 -6.68 7.53
N HIS A 49 13.85 -7.01 8.51
CA HIS A 49 12.49 -6.46 8.57
C HIS A 49 12.46 -4.93 8.71
N VAL A 50 13.48 -4.30 9.28
CA VAL A 50 13.55 -2.85 9.43
C VAL A 50 13.65 -2.19 8.07
N GLU A 51 14.68 -2.54 7.28
CA GLU A 51 14.93 -2.02 5.94
C GLU A 51 13.77 -2.37 4.99
N LEU A 52 13.16 -3.55 5.16
CA LEU A 52 11.96 -3.95 4.43
C LEU A 52 10.79 -3.00 4.69
N ASN A 53 10.54 -2.64 5.95
CA ASN A 53 9.44 -1.75 6.30
C ASN A 53 9.73 -0.30 5.92
N GLU A 54 10.97 0.17 6.05
CA GLU A 54 11.38 1.48 5.54
C GLU A 54 11.12 1.59 4.04
N LYS A 55 11.52 0.57 3.28
CA LYS A 55 11.28 0.55 1.84
C LYS A 55 9.79 0.47 1.50
N PHE A 56 9.03 -0.32 2.27
CA PHE A 56 7.59 -0.41 2.11
C PHE A 56 6.91 0.94 2.34
N ILE A 57 7.25 1.65 3.43
CA ILE A 57 6.71 2.98 3.75
C ILE A 57 7.05 3.97 2.63
N GLU A 58 8.30 3.99 2.15
CA GLU A 58 8.73 4.85 1.05
C GLU A 58 7.86 4.62 -0.21
N LEU A 59 7.70 3.35 -0.62
CA LEU A 59 6.96 2.99 -1.82
C LEU A 59 5.46 3.28 -1.67
N ARG A 60 4.89 2.99 -0.50
CA ARG A 60 3.50 3.28 -0.18
C ARG A 60 3.23 4.78 -0.26
N ASN A 61 4.04 5.61 0.39
CA ASN A 61 3.88 7.06 0.38
C ASN A 61 4.02 7.63 -1.04
N LYS A 62 4.95 7.10 -1.86
CA LYS A 62 5.07 7.49 -3.28
C LYS A 62 3.80 7.16 -4.08
N ALA A 63 3.21 5.99 -3.87
CA ALA A 63 1.99 5.60 -4.55
C ALA A 63 0.80 6.50 -4.18
N GLU A 64 0.65 6.84 -2.90
CA GLU A 64 -0.36 7.79 -2.42
C GLU A 64 -0.17 9.18 -3.03
N HIS A 65 1.06 9.68 -3.04
CA HIS A 65 1.38 10.99 -3.60
C HIS A 65 1.02 11.08 -5.09
N LEU A 66 1.40 10.07 -5.87
CA LEU A 66 1.06 9.98 -7.29
C LEU A 66 -0.45 9.91 -7.51
N ALA A 67 -1.16 9.10 -6.73
CA ALA A 67 -2.62 8.99 -6.84
C ALA A 67 -3.32 10.32 -6.54
N ASN A 68 -2.88 11.03 -5.49
CA ASN A 68 -3.41 12.36 -5.17
C ASN A 68 -3.07 13.41 -6.23
N ALA A 69 -1.87 13.35 -6.85
CA ALA A 69 -1.51 14.23 -7.94
C ALA A 69 -2.41 14.02 -9.17
N ILE A 70 -2.67 12.76 -9.55
CA ILE A 70 -3.62 12.43 -10.62
C ILE A 70 -5.01 12.93 -10.26
N LYS A 71 -5.48 12.68 -9.02
CA LYS A 71 -6.79 13.14 -8.54
C LYS A 71 -6.97 14.65 -8.71
N ARG A 72 -5.96 15.43 -8.33
CA ARG A 72 -5.96 16.90 -8.44
C ARG A 72 -5.86 17.40 -9.88
N SER A 73 -5.22 16.65 -10.78
CA SER A 73 -5.11 17.04 -12.19
C SER A 73 -6.41 16.90 -12.99
N GLN A 74 -7.40 16.18 -12.44
CA GLN A 74 -8.70 15.92 -13.06
C GLN A 74 -9.83 16.77 -12.45
N ALA A 75 -9.51 17.57 -11.42
CA ALA A 75 -10.43 18.48 -10.73
C ALA A 75 -10.27 19.90 -11.28
#